data_AF-A0A963CT85-F1
#
_entry.id   AF-A0A963CT85-F1
#
_cell.length_a   1.000
_cell.length_b   1.000
_cell.length_c   1.000
_cell.angle_alpha   90.00
_cell.angle_beta   90.00
_cell.angle_gamma   90.00
#
_symmetry.space_group_name_H-M   'P 1'
#
loop_
_entity.id
_entity.type
_entity.pdbx_description
1 polymer ?
#
loop_
_entity_poly.entity_id
_entity_poly.type
_entity_poly.pdbx_seq_one_letter_code
_entity_poly.pdbx_strand_id
1 'polypeptide(L)'
;MLQRLRANHAGKVVSAAEAVQLIRSHDTVATGGFVGIGFAEGIAVALEERFLAESDSRDDGLGFPRDLTLVYAAGQGDGRLRGLNHLGHPGLVRRVVGGHWGLVPRLQELAV
;
A
#
# COMPACT_ATOMS: atom_id res chain seq x y z
N MET A 1 10.62 -19.59 3.76
CA MET A 1 10.24 -18.17 3.53
C MET A 1 9.65 -17.48 4.78
N LEU A 2 8.78 -18.13 5.55
CA LEU A 2 8.48 -17.75 6.96
C LEU A 2 9.74 -17.61 7.85
N GLN A 3 10.87 -18.17 7.39
CA GLN A 3 12.17 -18.05 8.05
C GLN A 3 12.75 -16.62 8.09
N ARG A 4 12.44 -15.71 7.14
CA ARG A 4 13.02 -14.35 7.21
C ARG A 4 12.44 -13.50 8.35
N LEU A 5 11.18 -13.74 8.72
CA LEU A 5 10.60 -13.16 9.94
C LEU A 5 10.94 -13.94 11.22
N ARG A 6 11.39 -15.20 11.11
CA ARG A 6 11.92 -15.96 12.25
C ARG A 6 13.41 -15.71 12.50
N ALA A 7 14.13 -15.03 11.59
CA ALA A 7 15.60 -14.94 11.61
C ALA A 7 16.14 -13.68 12.31
N ASN A 8 15.34 -12.64 12.51
CA ASN A 8 15.74 -11.55 13.40
C ASN A 8 15.44 -11.97 14.83
N HIS A 9 16.43 -11.88 15.71
CA HIS A 9 16.30 -12.20 17.14
C HIS A 9 15.31 -11.28 17.90
N ALA A 10 14.53 -10.45 17.17
CA ALA A 10 13.63 -9.41 17.67
C ALA A 10 12.13 -9.79 17.70
N GLY A 11 11.73 -10.97 17.21
CA GLY A 11 10.34 -11.43 17.28
C GLY A 11 9.40 -10.80 16.23
N LYS A 12 8.13 -10.54 16.59
CA LYS A 12 7.09 -10.01 15.66
C LYS A 12 7.06 -8.48 15.57
N VAL A 13 7.91 -7.79 16.33
CA VAL A 13 7.95 -6.33 16.39
C VAL A 13 9.04 -5.84 15.44
N VAL A 14 8.64 -5.04 14.46
CA VAL A 14 9.51 -4.45 13.44
C VAL A 14 9.02 -3.04 13.13
N SER A 15 9.87 -2.21 12.53
CA SER A 15 9.47 -0.91 12.00
C SER A 15 8.52 -1.05 10.80
N ALA A 16 7.80 0.03 10.47
CA ALA A 16 6.93 0.06 9.29
C ALA A 16 7.75 -0.14 8.00
N ALA A 17 8.92 0.48 7.90
CA ALA A 17 9.83 0.34 6.77
C ALA A 17 10.28 -1.11 6.55
N GLU A 18 10.60 -1.84 7.62
CA GLU A 18 10.93 -3.27 7.56
C GLU A 18 9.71 -4.13 7.20
N ALA A 19 8.54 -3.81 7.77
CA ALA A 19 7.31 -4.56 7.51
C ALA A 19 6.92 -4.52 6.03
N VAL A 20 6.97 -3.34 5.40
CA VAL A 20 6.56 -3.18 3.99
C VAL A 20 7.52 -3.86 3.02
N GLN A 21 8.76 -4.20 3.42
CA GLN A 21 9.70 -5.01 2.60
C GLN A 21 9.16 -6.42 2.28
N LEU A 22 8.20 -6.90 3.07
CA LEU A 22 7.57 -8.19 2.84
C LEU A 22 6.56 -8.18 1.69
N ILE A 23 6.03 -7.00 1.34
CA ILE A 23 5.08 -6.82 0.26
C ILE A 23 5.85 -6.83 -1.06
N ARG A 24 5.45 -7.72 -1.97
CA ARG A 24 6.09 -7.95 -3.27
C ARG A 24 5.18 -7.51 -4.39
N SER A 25 5.78 -7.31 -5.56
CA SER A 25 5.00 -7.06 -6.76
C SER A 25 4.01 -8.20 -7.00
N HIS A 26 2.82 -7.83 -7.48
CA HIS A 26 1.70 -8.73 -7.73
C HIS A 26 1.02 -9.34 -6.48
N ASP A 27 1.46 -9.01 -5.27
CA ASP A 27 0.77 -9.43 -4.06
C ASP A 27 -0.66 -8.87 -3.99
N THR A 28 -1.53 -9.58 -3.29
CA THR A 28 -2.83 -9.06 -2.87
C THR A 28 -2.72 -8.50 -1.47
N VAL A 29 -3.01 -7.21 -1.31
CA VAL A 29 -2.99 -6.49 -0.05
C VAL A 29 -4.43 -6.20 0.37
N ALA A 30 -4.83 -6.73 1.52
CA ALA A 30 -6.13 -6.45 2.12
C ALA A 30 -5.97 -5.47 3.28
N THR A 31 -6.81 -4.44 3.33
CA THR A 31 -6.79 -3.42 4.39
C THR A 31 -8.07 -3.43 5.21
N GLY A 32 -7.92 -3.28 6.53
CA GLY A 32 -9.02 -3.00 7.45
C GLY A 32 -9.22 -1.50 7.65
N GLY A 33 -10.42 -1.13 8.11
CA GLY A 33 -10.74 0.23 8.53
C GLY A 33 -11.99 0.81 7.87
N PHE A 34 -12.53 1.87 8.48
CA PHE A 34 -13.69 2.64 8.05
C PHE A 34 -13.42 4.14 8.24
N VAL A 35 -13.44 4.91 7.16
CA VAL A 35 -12.97 6.31 7.08
C VAL A 35 -11.51 6.38 7.55
N GLY A 36 -11.24 6.88 8.76
CA GLY A 36 -9.90 6.91 9.37
C GLY A 36 -9.72 5.92 10.52
N ILE A 37 -10.77 5.18 10.90
CA ILE A 37 -10.77 4.32 12.10
C ILE A 37 -10.28 2.93 11.71
N GLY A 38 -9.25 2.44 12.40
CA GLY A 38 -8.72 1.08 12.22
C GLY A 38 -7.90 0.89 10.94
N PHE A 39 -7.66 1.94 10.15
CA PHE A 39 -6.74 1.92 9.02
C PHE A 39 -5.30 2.08 9.52
N ALA A 40 -4.39 1.21 9.05
CA ALA A 40 -2.99 1.24 9.42
C ALA A 40 -2.22 2.30 8.62
N GLU A 41 -2.51 3.59 8.86
CA GLU A 41 -1.96 4.73 8.10
C GLU A 41 -0.43 4.68 7.99
N GLY A 42 0.28 4.42 9.10
CA GLY A 42 1.74 4.37 9.09
C GLY A 42 2.33 3.28 8.19
N ILE A 43 1.60 2.18 7.96
CA ILE A 43 2.03 1.13 7.00
C ILE A 43 1.78 1.60 5.56
N ALA A 44 0.67 2.30 5.30
CA ALA A 44 0.38 2.84 3.98
C ALA A 44 1.39 3.92 3.57
N VAL A 45 1.73 4.83 4.49
CA VAL A 45 2.77 5.84 4.28
C VAL A 45 4.13 5.19 3.99
N ALA A 46 4.56 4.22 4.80
CA ALA A 46 5.84 3.55 4.57
C ALA A 46 5.89 2.78 3.23
N LEU A 47 4.76 2.25 2.76
CA LEU A 47 4.68 1.59 1.46
C LEU A 47 4.76 2.61 0.30
N GLU A 48 4.11 3.76 0.43
CA GLU A 48 4.22 4.87 -0.52
C GLU A 48 5.67 5.38 -0.60
N GLU A 49 6.28 5.67 0.54
CA GLU A 49 7.68 6.11 0.62
C GLU A 49 8.64 5.10 -0.04
N ARG A 50 8.44 3.80 0.21
CA ARG A 50 9.22 2.75 -0.43
C ARG A 50 9.08 2.78 -1.96
N PHE A 51 7.85 2.90 -2.46
CA PHE A 51 7.60 2.96 -3.89
C PHE A 51 8.24 4.20 -4.54
N LEU A 52 8.13 5.37 -3.90
CA LEU A 52 8.70 6.61 -4.43
C LEU A 52 10.24 6.66 -4.32
N ALA A 53 10.83 6.08 -3.28
CA ALA A 53 12.29 6.09 -3.12
C ALA A 53 13.01 5.31 -4.24
N GLU A 54 12.36 4.31 -4.83
CA GLU A 54 12.94 3.49 -5.90
C GLU A 54 12.68 4.05 -7.31
N SER A 55 11.71 4.98 -7.49
CA SER A 55 11.33 5.50 -8.81
C SER A 55 12.42 6.33 -9.48
N ASP A 56 13.17 7.12 -8.70
CA ASP A 56 14.19 8.05 -9.23
C ASP A 56 15.42 7.33 -9.80
N SER A 57 15.54 6.03 -9.54
CA SER A 57 16.72 5.23 -9.89
C SER A 57 16.53 4.32 -11.11
N ARG A 58 15.36 4.37 -11.77
CA ARG A 58 14.96 3.39 -12.80
C ARG A 58 14.52 4.04 -14.10
N ASP A 59 14.85 3.39 -15.22
CA ASP A 59 14.54 3.86 -16.58
C ASP A 59 13.03 3.97 -16.85
N ASP A 60 12.21 3.13 -16.18
CA ASP A 60 10.75 3.15 -16.30
C ASP A 60 10.08 4.19 -15.38
N GLY A 61 10.86 4.87 -14.51
CA GLY A 61 10.35 5.88 -13.57
C GLY A 61 9.42 5.30 -12.49
N LEU A 62 9.37 3.98 -12.31
CA LEU A 62 8.51 3.32 -11.33
C LEU A 62 9.37 2.70 -10.22
N GLY A 63 8.89 2.68 -8.97
CA GLY A 63 9.52 1.93 -7.88
C GLY A 63 8.79 0.64 -7.51
N PHE A 64 9.29 -0.11 -6.51
CA PHE A 64 8.70 -1.37 -6.07
C PHE A 64 8.09 -1.28 -4.67
N PRO A 65 7.06 -2.10 -4.34
CA PRO A 65 6.44 -3.13 -5.19
C PRO A 65 5.53 -2.54 -6.28
N ARG A 66 5.22 -3.35 -7.30
CA ARG A 66 4.35 -2.96 -8.43
C ARG A 66 3.14 -3.87 -8.56
N ASP A 67 2.13 -3.40 -9.27
CA ASP A 67 1.02 -4.23 -9.75
C ASP A 67 0.26 -4.96 -8.63
N LEU A 68 0.08 -4.30 -7.50
CA LEU A 68 -0.66 -4.86 -6.37
C LEU A 68 -2.13 -5.04 -6.72
N THR A 69 -2.75 -6.06 -6.11
CA THR A 69 -4.21 -6.14 -6.01
C THR A 69 -4.63 -5.63 -4.64
N LEU A 70 -5.41 -4.56 -4.59
CA LEU A 70 -5.90 -3.97 -3.36
C LEU A 70 -7.31 -4.45 -3.05
N VAL A 71 -7.57 -4.89 -1.81
CA VAL A 71 -8.88 -5.36 -1.35
C VAL A 71 -9.30 -4.60 -0.10
N TYR A 72 -10.48 -3.98 -0.12
CA TYR A 72 -11.05 -3.28 1.04
C TYR A 72 -12.58 -3.28 0.99
N ALA A 73 -13.20 -3.36 2.17
CA ALA A 73 -14.66 -3.41 2.27
C ALA A 73 -15.32 -2.03 2.37
N ALA A 74 -14.78 -1.12 3.19
CA ALA A 74 -15.35 0.20 3.43
C ALA A 74 -14.41 1.32 2.98
N GLY A 75 -14.97 2.52 2.78
CA GLY A 75 -14.20 3.68 2.32
C GLY A 75 -13.15 4.06 3.35
N GLN A 76 -11.89 4.15 2.94
CA GLN A 76 -10.74 4.44 3.82
C GLN A 76 -9.97 5.64 3.26
N GLY A 77 -9.99 6.75 3.98
CA GLY A 77 -9.38 8.00 3.54
C GLY A 77 -10.13 9.24 3.99
N ASP A 78 -9.62 10.39 3.59
CA ASP A 78 -10.13 11.73 3.89
C ASP A 78 -10.77 12.42 2.68
N GLY A 79 -10.95 11.70 1.56
CA GLY A 79 -11.40 12.28 0.31
C GLY A 79 -10.33 13.14 -0.39
N ARG A 80 -9.07 13.07 0.04
CA ARG A 80 -7.96 13.85 -0.51
C ARG A 80 -6.70 12.99 -0.65
N LEU A 81 -5.85 13.00 0.37
CA LEU A 81 -4.48 12.46 0.30
C LEU A 81 -4.22 11.29 1.25
N ARG A 82 -5.08 11.09 2.25
CA ARG A 82 -4.86 10.11 3.32
C ARG A 82 -5.56 8.79 3.06
N GLY A 83 -5.27 7.78 3.88
CA GLY A 83 -5.87 6.45 3.76
C GLY A 83 -5.38 5.73 2.51
N LEU A 84 -6.29 5.14 1.74
CA LEU A 84 -5.91 4.39 0.54
C LEU A 84 -5.36 5.27 -0.59
N ASN A 85 -5.49 6.60 -0.50
CA ASN A 85 -4.90 7.52 -1.48
C ASN A 85 -3.37 7.47 -1.52
N HIS A 86 -2.71 6.98 -0.45
CA HIS A 86 -1.27 6.67 -0.44
C HIS A 86 -0.90 5.60 -1.47
N LEU A 87 -1.86 4.76 -1.90
CA LEU A 87 -1.66 3.70 -2.90
C LEU A 87 -2.06 4.12 -4.31
N GLY A 88 -2.54 5.36 -4.49
CA GLY A 88 -3.01 5.89 -5.76
C GLY A 88 -1.89 6.40 -6.66
N HIS A 89 -0.87 5.56 -6.90
CA HIS A 89 0.24 5.85 -7.80
C HIS A 89 0.17 4.96 -9.05
N PRO A 90 0.40 5.50 -10.26
CA PRO A 90 0.54 4.69 -11.47
C PRO A 90 1.57 3.57 -11.28
N GLY A 91 1.21 2.34 -11.64
CA GLY A 91 2.09 1.16 -11.53
C GLY A 91 2.17 0.52 -10.13
N LEU A 92 1.73 1.20 -9.06
CA LEU A 92 1.69 0.59 -7.72
C LEU A 92 0.53 -0.40 -7.58
N VAL A 93 -0.67 -0.01 -8.01
CA VAL A 93 -1.88 -0.84 -7.95
C VAL A 93 -2.38 -1.12 -9.37
N ARG A 94 -2.57 -2.40 -9.73
CA ARG A 94 -3.15 -2.80 -11.03
C ARG A 94 -4.64 -3.14 -10.95
N ARG A 95 -5.14 -3.47 -9.77
CA ARG A 95 -6.51 -3.95 -9.55
C ARG A 95 -6.99 -3.56 -8.16
N VAL A 96 -8.24 -3.12 -8.09
CA VAL A 96 -8.92 -2.83 -6.83
C VAL A 96 -10.21 -3.65 -6.75
N VAL A 97 -10.42 -4.31 -5.61
CA VAL A 97 -11.69 -4.90 -5.19
C VAL A 97 -12.16 -4.11 -3.97
N GLY A 98 -12.93 -3.04 -4.22
CA GLY A 98 -13.28 -2.03 -3.22
C GLY A 98 -14.78 -1.86 -3.06
N GLY A 99 -15.28 -1.80 -1.81
CA GLY A 99 -16.71 -1.64 -1.53
C GLY A 99 -17.23 -0.19 -1.49
N HIS A 100 -16.38 0.81 -1.22
CA HIS A 100 -16.79 2.22 -1.25
C HIS A 100 -15.66 3.13 -1.76
N TRP A 101 -15.91 3.84 -2.86
CA TRP A 101 -14.89 4.59 -3.58
C TRP A 101 -14.85 6.09 -3.27
N GLY A 102 -15.89 6.66 -2.64
CA GLY A 102 -16.06 8.11 -2.51
C GLY A 102 -14.95 8.87 -1.76
N LEU A 103 -14.10 8.18 -0.99
CA LEU A 103 -13.02 8.80 -0.20
C LEU A 103 -11.62 8.63 -0.81
N VAL A 104 -11.51 8.03 -1.99
CA VAL A 104 -10.23 7.65 -2.60
C VAL A 104 -10.02 8.25 -4.00
N PRO A 105 -10.08 9.59 -4.17
CA PRO A 105 -9.99 10.23 -5.49
C PRO A 105 -8.74 9.83 -6.28
N ARG A 106 -7.58 9.64 -5.64
CA ARG A 106 -6.36 9.22 -6.36
C ARG A 106 -6.48 7.81 -6.96
N LEU A 107 -7.20 6.90 -6.31
CA LEU A 107 -7.47 5.59 -6.88
C LEU A 107 -8.56 5.66 -7.96
N GLN A 108 -9.53 6.56 -7.82
CA GLN A 108 -10.57 6.79 -8.84
C GLN A 108 -9.96 7.28 -10.14
N GLU A 109 -8.98 8.18 -10.09
CA GLU A 109 -8.27 8.71 -11.27
C GLU A 109 -7.56 7.62 -12.08
N LEU A 110 -7.22 6.49 -11.45
CA LEU A 110 -6.55 5.35 -12.09
C LEU A 110 -7.51 4.26 -12.56
N ALA A 111 -8.80 4.34 -12.22
CA ALA A 111 -9.78 3.33 -12.58
C ALA A 111 -10.28 3.56 -14.02
N VAL A 112 -10.25 2.50 -14.84
CA VAL A 112 -10.72 2.46 -16.24
C VAL A 112 -11.64 1.28 -16.50
#